data_AF-A0AB36JMV9-F1
#
_entry.id   AF-A0AB36JMV9-F1
#
_cell.length_a   1.000
_cell.length_b   1.000
_cell.length_c   1.000
_cell.angle_alpha   90.00
_cell.angle_beta   90.00
_cell.angle_gamma   90.00
#
_symmetry.space_group_name_H-M   'P 1'
#
loop_
_entity.id
_entity.type
_entity.pdbx_description
1 polymer ?
#
loop_
_entity_poly.entity_id
_entity_poly.type
_entity_poly.pdbx_seq_one_letter_code
_entity_poly.pdbx_strand_id
1 'polypeptide(L)'
;MSNRFTKIAVVSFACLGFLAACGQKNTNVADQPITVVSREEGSGTRGAFIELFGIETKDAQGNKKDNTTSQAIVTNSTAVMLTTVAGDSSAIGYASLGALDGTNKTLEIDGVAPSRETIVSGQYKIARPFNIVTKESISEAAKDFIAFILSKEGQEVVEKTGYVSVETSKSYQSAASSGKVVVAGSSSVNPVMEKLKEAYQTANAGVTVEIQQSDSSTGITSAIEGSADIGMASRELKDSETAKGVSATAIAMDGIALIVHKDNPVSGLSVQDVQDIYTGKEGQWSAYISN
;
A
#
# COMPACT_ATOMS: atom_id res chain seq x y z
N MET A 1 -1.54 -79.69 -22.36
CA MET A 1 -1.19 -79.15 -23.68
C MET A 1 -1.92 -77.83 -23.81
N SER A 2 -1.34 -76.64 -23.82
CA SER A 2 -0.17 -76.14 -24.54
C SER A 2 0.41 -74.97 -23.73
N ASN A 3 1.74 -74.94 -23.61
CA ASN A 3 2.51 -73.94 -22.89
C ASN A 3 3.13 -73.00 -23.92
N ARG A 4 2.70 -71.74 -23.99
CA ARG A 4 3.40 -70.64 -24.70
C ARG A 4 2.99 -69.33 -24.06
N PHE A 5 3.91 -68.50 -23.59
CA PHE A 5 4.41 -67.27 -24.24
C PHE A 5 4.87 -66.36 -23.06
N THR A 6 5.87 -65.50 -23.05
CA THR A 6 6.75 -64.90 -24.06
C THR A 6 7.96 -64.30 -23.34
N LYS A 7 9.08 -64.25 -24.05
CA LYS A 7 10.37 -63.63 -23.69
C LYS A 7 10.22 -62.13 -23.43
N ILE A 8 10.85 -61.64 -22.37
CA ILE A 8 11.08 -60.21 -22.11
C ILE A 8 12.08 -59.70 -23.14
N ALA A 9 11.66 -58.77 -23.99
CA ALA A 9 12.53 -57.97 -24.84
C ALA A 9 12.62 -56.56 -24.24
N VAL A 10 13.78 -56.22 -23.70
CA VAL A 10 14.12 -54.87 -23.25
C VAL A 10 14.36 -54.03 -24.50
N VAL A 11 13.40 -53.17 -24.84
CA VAL A 11 13.58 -52.15 -25.87
C VAL A 11 14.05 -50.88 -25.18
N SER A 12 15.33 -50.55 -25.33
CA SER A 12 15.86 -49.24 -24.99
C SER A 12 15.23 -48.19 -25.90
N PHE A 13 14.35 -47.36 -25.35
CA PHE A 13 13.86 -46.17 -26.03
C PHE A 13 14.94 -45.10 -25.95
N ALA A 14 15.68 -44.92 -27.04
CA ALA A 14 16.47 -43.73 -27.26
C ALA A 14 15.49 -42.55 -27.37
N CYS A 15 15.36 -41.76 -26.29
CA CYS A 15 14.68 -40.48 -26.31
C CYS A 15 15.49 -39.53 -27.20
N LEU A 16 15.10 -39.42 -28.47
CA LEU A 16 15.52 -38.34 -29.35
C LEU A 16 15.01 -37.03 -28.72
N GLY A 17 15.92 -36.27 -28.13
CA GLY A 17 15.65 -34.95 -27.60
C GLY A 17 15.22 -34.02 -28.74
N PHE A 18 13.92 -33.81 -28.87
CA PHE A 18 13.39 -32.57 -29.42
C PHE A 18 13.50 -31.52 -28.32
N LEU A 19 14.65 -30.85 -28.26
CA LEU A 19 14.74 -29.51 -27.68
C LEU A 19 13.90 -28.58 -28.54
N ALA A 20 12.59 -28.53 -28.27
CA ALA A 20 11.80 -27.37 -28.57
C ALA A 20 12.29 -26.26 -27.63
N ALA A 21 13.39 -25.61 -28.01
CA ALA A 21 13.72 -24.27 -27.55
C ALA A 21 12.63 -23.34 -28.11
N CYS A 22 11.47 -23.33 -27.46
CA CYS A 22 10.52 -22.24 -27.59
C CYS A 22 11.25 -21.02 -27.03
N GLY A 23 11.75 -20.19 -27.95
CA GLY A 23 12.55 -19.03 -27.64
C GLY A 23 11.87 -18.18 -26.57
N GLN A 24 12.69 -17.68 -25.65
CA GLN A 24 12.38 -16.43 -24.97
C GLN A 24 12.03 -15.43 -26.08
N LYS A 25 10.74 -15.19 -26.31
CA LYS A 25 10.33 -13.94 -26.92
C LYS A 25 10.82 -12.89 -25.93
N ASN A 26 11.92 -12.22 -26.25
CA ASN A 26 12.16 -10.87 -25.79
C ASN A 26 10.99 -10.04 -26.31
N THR A 27 9.85 -10.09 -25.61
CA THR A 27 8.76 -9.17 -25.82
C THR A 27 9.23 -7.86 -25.22
N ASN A 28 9.57 -6.92 -26.08
CA ASN A 28 9.85 -5.55 -25.67
C ASN A 28 8.66 -5.07 -24.81
N VAL A 29 8.92 -4.55 -23.60
CA VAL A 29 7.88 -4.06 -22.69
C VAL A 29 7.00 -3.01 -23.39
N ALA A 30 7.56 -2.26 -24.34
CA ALA A 30 6.83 -1.30 -25.15
C ALA A 30 5.62 -1.89 -25.91
N ASP A 31 5.71 -3.15 -26.35
CA ASP A 31 4.68 -3.82 -27.14
C ASP A 31 3.67 -4.58 -26.26
N GLN A 32 3.85 -4.56 -24.94
CA GLN A 32 2.98 -5.27 -24.00
C GLN A 32 1.79 -4.39 -23.59
N PRO A 33 0.59 -4.99 -23.45
CA PRO A 33 -0.51 -4.33 -22.76
C PRO A 33 -0.13 -3.95 -21.33
N ILE A 34 -0.65 -2.85 -20.81
CA ILE A 34 -0.42 -2.44 -19.43
C ILE A 34 -1.27 -3.31 -18.50
N THR A 35 -0.61 -4.03 -17.60
CA THR A 35 -1.30 -4.74 -16.50
C THR A 35 -1.55 -3.75 -15.37
N VAL A 36 -2.78 -3.25 -15.25
CA VAL A 36 -3.15 -2.39 -14.13
C VAL A 36 -3.33 -3.23 -12.87
N VAL A 37 -2.59 -2.89 -11.81
CA VAL A 37 -2.74 -3.48 -10.49
C VAL A 37 -3.33 -2.43 -9.55
N SER A 38 -4.42 -2.77 -8.88
CA SER A 38 -5.16 -1.93 -7.94
C SER A 38 -5.29 -2.61 -6.58
N ARG A 39 -5.87 -1.89 -5.63
CA ARG A 39 -6.10 -2.34 -4.25
C ARG A 39 -7.58 -2.68 -4.02
N GLU A 40 -7.85 -3.43 -2.96
CA GLU A 40 -9.19 -3.76 -2.50
C GLU A 40 -10.05 -2.51 -2.18
N GLU A 41 -11.37 -2.63 -2.26
CA GLU A 41 -12.31 -1.51 -2.04
C GLU A 41 -12.15 -0.82 -0.66
N GLY A 42 -11.82 -1.59 0.37
CA GLY A 42 -11.57 -1.07 1.73
C GLY A 42 -10.25 -0.30 1.89
N SER A 43 -9.38 -0.34 0.88
CA SER A 43 -8.03 0.23 0.93
C SER A 43 -8.04 1.75 1.04
N GLY A 44 -7.39 2.28 2.08
CA GLY A 44 -7.09 3.71 2.17
C GLY A 44 -6.22 4.20 1.02
N THR A 45 -5.30 3.34 0.53
CA THR A 45 -4.42 3.66 -0.61
C THR A 45 -5.16 3.76 -1.91
N ARG A 46 -6.12 2.85 -2.17
CA ARG A 46 -7.01 3.03 -3.31
C ARG A 46 -7.78 4.34 -3.18
N GLY A 47 -8.44 4.57 -2.05
CA GLY A 47 -9.26 5.77 -1.85
C GLY A 47 -8.50 7.07 -2.08
N ALA A 48 -7.31 7.22 -1.49
CA ALA A 48 -6.47 8.38 -1.71
C ALA A 48 -5.96 8.46 -3.16
N PHE A 49 -5.52 7.33 -3.74
CA PHE A 49 -5.00 7.29 -5.10
C PHE A 49 -6.04 7.73 -6.14
N ILE A 50 -7.25 7.17 -6.09
CA ILE A 50 -8.29 7.50 -7.08
C ILE A 50 -8.76 8.96 -6.96
N GLU A 51 -8.73 9.53 -5.76
CA GLU A 51 -9.06 10.93 -5.53
C GLU A 51 -7.95 11.85 -6.07
N LEU A 52 -6.69 11.59 -5.70
CA LEU A 52 -5.53 12.42 -6.07
C LEU A 52 -5.24 12.43 -7.57
N PHE A 53 -5.51 11.34 -8.28
CA PHE A 53 -5.36 11.24 -9.74
C PHE A 53 -6.65 11.53 -10.52
N GLY A 54 -7.74 11.90 -9.85
CA GLY A 54 -9.03 12.20 -10.50
C GLY A 54 -9.69 11.01 -11.20
N ILE A 55 -9.36 9.79 -10.79
CA ILE A 55 -10.01 8.55 -11.28
C ILE A 55 -11.41 8.43 -10.66
N GLU A 56 -11.57 8.89 -9.41
CA GLU A 56 -12.87 9.05 -8.77
C GLU A 56 -13.54 10.34 -9.26
N THR A 57 -14.76 10.20 -9.76
CA THR A 57 -15.60 11.33 -10.21
C THR A 57 -16.90 11.37 -9.44
N LYS A 58 -17.54 12.53 -9.34
CA LYS A 58 -18.89 12.63 -8.79
C LYS A 58 -19.94 12.47 -9.90
N ASP A 59 -20.99 11.68 -9.64
CA ASP A 59 -22.17 11.63 -10.51
C ASP A 59 -23.05 12.89 -10.36
N ALA A 60 -24.15 12.96 -11.11
CA ALA A 60 -25.07 14.10 -11.07
C ALA A 60 -25.74 14.30 -9.69
N GLN A 61 -25.73 13.27 -8.84
CA GLN A 61 -26.28 13.28 -7.48
C GLN A 61 -25.19 13.59 -6.43
N GLY A 62 -23.94 13.79 -6.87
CA GLY A 62 -22.81 14.06 -6.00
C GLY A 62 -22.17 12.82 -5.39
N ASN A 63 -22.61 11.61 -5.76
CA ASN A 63 -22.02 10.37 -5.26
C ASN A 63 -20.67 10.14 -5.93
N LYS A 64 -19.68 9.76 -5.11
CA LYS A 64 -18.36 9.36 -5.57
C LYS A 64 -18.44 8.04 -6.34
N LYS A 65 -17.90 8.02 -7.55
CA LYS A 65 -17.80 6.86 -8.44
C LYS A 65 -16.34 6.63 -8.79
N ASP A 66 -15.81 5.49 -8.37
CA ASP A 66 -14.50 5.00 -8.79
C ASP A 66 -14.57 4.49 -10.24
N ASN A 67 -13.79 5.09 -11.15
CA ASN A 67 -13.71 4.67 -12.55
C ASN A 67 -12.47 3.82 -12.85
N THR A 68 -11.84 3.21 -11.84
CA THR A 68 -10.78 2.22 -12.04
C THR A 68 -11.27 1.12 -12.98
N THR A 69 -10.46 0.79 -13.99
CA THR A 69 -10.78 -0.23 -15.00
C THR A 69 -11.15 -1.56 -14.35
N SER A 70 -12.22 -2.19 -14.86
CA SER A 70 -12.67 -3.51 -14.39
C SER A 70 -11.69 -4.64 -14.73
N GLN A 71 -10.69 -4.37 -15.57
CA GLN A 71 -9.61 -5.31 -15.91
C GLN A 71 -8.46 -5.30 -14.89
N ALA A 72 -8.48 -4.40 -13.90
CA ALA A 72 -7.41 -4.28 -12.94
C ALA A 72 -7.29 -5.55 -12.07
N ILE A 73 -6.06 -6.02 -11.87
CA ILE A 73 -5.75 -7.06 -10.87
C ILE A 73 -5.89 -6.43 -9.48
N VAL A 74 -6.74 -7.01 -8.64
CA VAL A 74 -6.96 -6.51 -7.28
C VAL A 74 -6.06 -7.24 -6.28
N THR A 75 -5.29 -6.47 -5.52
CA THR A 75 -4.44 -6.96 -4.42
C THR A 75 -5.01 -6.48 -3.08
N ASN A 76 -4.82 -7.25 -2.00
CA ASN A 76 -5.43 -6.96 -0.69
C ASN A 76 -4.48 -6.30 0.32
N SER A 77 -3.23 -6.02 -0.06
CA SER A 77 -2.23 -5.43 0.84
C SER A 77 -1.10 -4.79 0.07
N THR A 78 -0.33 -3.94 0.75
CA THR A 78 0.88 -3.33 0.19
C THR A 78 1.93 -4.39 -0.19
N ALA A 79 2.14 -5.42 0.63
CA ALA A 79 3.11 -6.47 0.33
C ALA A 79 2.75 -7.30 -0.91
N VAL A 80 1.46 -7.63 -1.07
CA VAL A 80 0.98 -8.33 -2.27
C VAL A 80 1.12 -7.44 -3.50
N MET A 81 0.79 -6.14 -3.41
CA MET A 81 1.00 -5.18 -4.49
C MET A 81 2.45 -5.15 -4.98
N LEU A 82 3.41 -4.97 -4.07
CA LEU A 82 4.85 -4.93 -4.41
C LEU A 82 5.28 -6.22 -5.13
N THR A 83 4.89 -7.37 -4.59
CA THR A 83 5.21 -8.69 -5.15
C THR A 83 4.57 -8.89 -6.53
N THR A 84 3.30 -8.50 -6.70
CA THR A 84 2.60 -8.63 -7.99
C THR A 84 3.29 -7.79 -9.06
N VAL A 85 3.63 -6.53 -8.77
CA VAL A 85 4.31 -5.64 -9.73
C VAL A 85 5.75 -6.11 -9.99
N ALA A 86 6.42 -6.67 -8.98
CA ALA A 86 7.78 -7.21 -9.15
C ALA A 86 7.81 -8.49 -9.99
N GLY A 87 6.69 -9.19 -10.13
CA GLY A 87 6.58 -10.43 -10.90
C GLY A 87 6.11 -10.26 -12.36
N ASP A 88 5.69 -9.05 -12.76
CA ASP A 88 5.13 -8.79 -14.09
C ASP A 88 5.76 -7.54 -14.73
N SER A 89 6.52 -7.73 -15.80
CA SER A 89 7.19 -6.64 -16.54
C SER A 89 6.23 -5.60 -17.13
N SER A 90 4.98 -6.00 -17.37
CA SER A 90 3.92 -5.16 -17.89
C SER A 90 3.15 -4.40 -16.80
N ALA A 91 3.37 -4.71 -15.52
CA ALA A 91 2.54 -4.22 -14.45
C ALA A 91 2.88 -2.80 -14.00
N ILE A 92 1.83 -2.06 -13.67
CA ILE A 92 1.85 -0.80 -12.95
C ILE A 92 0.98 -0.94 -11.70
N GLY A 93 1.51 -0.47 -10.58
CA GLY A 93 0.81 -0.43 -9.30
C GLY A 93 1.13 0.83 -8.53
N TYR A 94 0.63 0.91 -7.30
CA TYR A 94 0.92 2.02 -6.40
C TYR A 94 1.07 1.53 -4.97
N ALA A 95 2.00 2.13 -4.23
CA ALA A 95 2.30 1.76 -2.85
C ALA A 95 2.64 2.99 -2.00
N SER A 96 2.59 2.82 -0.69
CA SER A 96 3.14 3.80 0.25
C SER A 96 4.64 3.94 0.02
N LEU A 97 5.12 5.19 -0.07
CA LEU A 97 6.52 5.51 -0.27
C LEU A 97 7.38 4.94 0.86
N GLY A 98 6.93 5.08 2.12
CA GLY A 98 7.63 4.53 3.28
C GLY A 98 7.57 3.00 3.42
N ALA A 99 6.88 2.30 2.50
CA ALA A 99 6.79 0.84 2.47
C ALA A 99 7.59 0.23 1.31
N LEU A 100 8.24 1.03 0.48
CA LEU A 100 9.07 0.53 -0.61
C LEU A 100 10.33 -0.16 -0.07
N ASP A 101 10.68 -1.29 -0.65
CA ASP A 101 11.83 -2.13 -0.26
C ASP A 101 12.89 -2.26 -1.37
N GLY A 102 12.74 -1.48 -2.45
CA GLY A 102 13.61 -1.53 -3.62
C GLY A 102 13.36 -2.71 -4.56
N THR A 103 12.30 -3.50 -4.37
CA THR A 103 11.93 -4.59 -5.30
C THR A 103 11.33 -4.07 -6.61
N ASN A 104 10.64 -2.93 -6.58
CA ASN A 104 10.08 -2.26 -7.76
C ASN A 104 10.88 -1.01 -8.14
N LYS A 105 10.66 -0.51 -9.37
CA LYS A 105 11.10 0.81 -9.78
C LYS A 105 9.98 1.82 -9.55
N THR A 106 10.32 2.97 -9.00
CA THR A 106 9.38 4.07 -8.76
C THR A 106 9.38 5.05 -9.93
N LEU A 107 8.20 5.56 -10.30
CA LEU A 107 8.04 6.55 -11.35
C LEU A 107 7.96 7.98 -10.79
N GLU A 108 8.48 8.94 -11.57
CA GLU A 108 8.22 10.36 -11.36
C GLU A 108 6.78 10.71 -11.74
N ILE A 109 6.18 11.68 -11.04
CA ILE A 109 4.88 12.26 -11.41
C ILE A 109 5.08 13.71 -11.78
N ASP A 110 4.68 14.08 -13.00
CA ASP A 110 4.91 15.42 -13.58
C ASP A 110 6.39 15.85 -13.50
N GLY A 111 7.32 14.90 -13.69
CA GLY A 111 8.77 15.13 -13.60
C GLY A 111 9.32 15.30 -12.17
N VAL A 112 8.51 15.02 -11.15
CA VAL A 112 8.92 15.06 -9.74
C VAL A 112 9.03 13.66 -9.17
N ALA A 113 10.22 13.28 -8.70
CA ALA A 113 10.43 12.04 -7.99
C ALA A 113 9.78 12.07 -6.59
N PRO A 114 9.11 11.00 -6.14
CA PRO A 114 8.59 10.93 -4.78
C PRO A 114 9.73 10.79 -3.77
N SER A 115 9.79 11.73 -2.82
CA SER A 115 10.71 11.68 -1.69
C SER A 115 10.12 12.47 -0.52
N ARG A 116 10.67 12.27 0.69
CA ARG A 116 10.30 13.11 1.84
C ARG A 116 10.50 14.60 1.55
N GLU A 117 11.59 14.96 0.90
CA GLU A 117 11.93 16.34 0.55
C GLU A 117 10.93 16.94 -0.44
N THR A 118 10.55 16.20 -1.48
CA THR A 118 9.59 16.69 -2.49
C THR A 118 8.17 16.76 -1.94
N ILE A 119 7.80 15.91 -0.99
CA ILE A 119 6.51 16.00 -0.27
C ILE A 119 6.50 17.22 0.64
N VAL A 120 7.52 17.42 1.48
CA VAL A 120 7.59 18.55 2.43
C VAL A 120 7.62 19.90 1.70
N SER A 121 8.35 19.98 0.58
CA SER A 121 8.38 21.20 -0.25
C SER A 121 7.10 21.43 -1.07
N GLY A 122 6.18 20.46 -1.11
CA GLY A 122 4.94 20.54 -1.88
C GLY A 122 5.10 20.33 -3.39
N GLN A 123 6.30 19.94 -3.84
CA GLN A 123 6.57 19.62 -5.24
C GLN A 123 5.89 18.30 -5.65
N TYR A 124 5.94 17.29 -4.78
CA TYR A 124 5.26 16.02 -4.97
C TYR A 124 3.90 16.02 -4.26
N LYS A 125 2.83 16.13 -5.03
CA LYS A 125 1.47 16.36 -4.50
C LYS A 125 0.69 15.09 -4.20
N ILE A 126 1.20 13.93 -4.63
CA ILE A 126 0.52 12.65 -4.41
C ILE A 126 0.88 12.14 -3.01
N ALA A 127 0.30 12.79 -1.99
CA ALA A 127 0.54 12.50 -0.59
C ALA A 127 -0.78 12.52 0.19
N ARG A 128 -0.80 11.81 1.32
CA ARG A 128 -2.00 11.62 2.15
C ARG A 128 -1.63 11.48 3.63
N PRO A 129 -2.55 11.81 4.54
CA PRO A 129 -2.32 11.56 5.95
C PRO A 129 -2.38 10.06 6.26
N PHE A 130 -1.52 9.66 7.18
CA PHE A 130 -1.71 8.46 7.99
C PHE A 130 -2.39 8.87 9.29
N ASN A 131 -3.59 8.36 9.47
CA ASN A 131 -4.47 8.68 10.57
C ASN A 131 -4.56 7.49 11.53
N ILE A 132 -4.49 7.79 12.82
CA ILE A 132 -5.09 6.95 13.85
C ILE A 132 -6.53 7.39 14.08
N VAL A 133 -7.41 6.46 14.41
CA VAL A 133 -8.85 6.66 14.53
C VAL A 133 -9.33 6.17 15.88
N THR A 134 -9.98 7.03 16.64
CA THR A 134 -10.44 6.70 17.98
C THR A 134 -11.84 7.23 18.23
N LYS A 135 -12.55 6.58 19.16
CA LYS A 135 -13.71 7.17 19.83
C LYS A 135 -13.26 8.29 20.78
N GLU A 136 -14.20 9.08 21.28
CA GLU A 136 -13.93 10.11 22.30
C GLU A 136 -13.37 9.51 23.60
N SER A 137 -13.90 8.36 24.03
CA SER A 137 -13.44 7.67 25.22
C SER A 137 -12.63 6.42 24.84
N ILE A 138 -11.34 6.45 25.16
CA ILE A 138 -10.39 5.35 25.02
C ILE A 138 -9.70 5.07 26.35
N SER A 139 -9.09 3.89 26.49
CA SER A 139 -8.36 3.49 27.70
C SER A 139 -7.16 4.40 27.99
N GLU A 140 -6.75 4.49 29.27
CA GLU A 140 -5.54 5.26 29.64
C GLU A 140 -4.29 4.73 28.94
N ALA A 141 -4.19 3.41 28.74
CA ALA A 141 -3.11 2.80 27.97
C ALA A 141 -3.12 3.24 26.50
N ALA A 142 -4.29 3.36 25.86
CA ALA A 142 -4.40 3.87 24.50
C ALA A 142 -4.05 5.37 24.43
N LYS A 143 -4.49 6.19 25.39
CA LYS A 143 -4.10 7.61 25.48
C LYS A 143 -2.59 7.77 25.62
N ASP A 144 -1.96 6.96 26.47
CA ASP A 144 -0.50 6.98 26.68
C ASP A 144 0.26 6.60 25.41
N PHE A 145 -0.20 5.58 24.70
CA PHE A 145 0.40 5.20 23.42
C PHE A 145 0.24 6.30 22.35
N ILE A 146 -0.93 6.95 22.28
CA ILE A 146 -1.14 8.09 21.36
C ILE A 146 -0.24 9.28 21.76
N ALA A 147 -0.08 9.54 23.06
CA ALA A 147 0.82 10.57 23.55
C ALA A 147 2.27 10.27 23.15
N PHE A 148 2.70 9.01 23.18
CA PHE A 148 4.00 8.60 22.64
C PHE A 148 4.08 8.85 21.14
N ILE A 149 3.10 8.41 20.35
CA ILE A 149 3.10 8.59 18.88
C ILE A 149 3.26 10.08 18.50
N LEU A 150 2.58 10.97 19.22
CA LEU A 150 2.60 12.42 18.97
C LEU A 150 3.74 13.17 19.68
N SER A 151 4.59 12.47 20.43
CA SER A 151 5.75 13.04 21.11
C SER A 151 6.92 13.25 20.15
N LYS A 152 7.93 14.00 20.57
CA LYS A 152 9.21 14.11 19.86
C LYS A 152 9.83 12.74 19.59
N GLU A 153 9.83 11.86 20.58
CA GLU A 153 10.41 10.52 20.50
C GLU A 153 9.65 9.64 19.50
N GLY A 154 8.32 9.71 19.49
CA GLY A 154 7.49 9.03 18.50
C GLY A 154 7.66 9.60 17.09
N GLN A 155 7.71 10.92 16.96
CA GLN A 155 7.89 11.57 15.66
C GLN A 155 9.28 11.30 15.08
N GLU A 156 10.34 11.21 15.89
CA GLU A 156 11.65 10.74 15.42
C GLU A 156 11.59 9.33 14.81
N VAL A 157 10.75 8.44 15.35
CA VAL A 157 10.55 7.10 14.77
C VAL A 157 9.85 7.20 13.42
N VAL A 158 8.85 8.08 13.28
CA VAL A 158 8.17 8.35 12.01
C VAL A 158 9.17 8.79 10.93
N GLU A 159 10.07 9.74 11.25
CA GLU A 159 11.09 10.23 10.31
C GLU A 159 12.10 9.14 9.92
N LYS A 160 12.61 8.39 10.90
CA LYS A 160 13.58 7.30 10.68
C LYS A 160 13.01 6.18 9.82
N THR A 161 11.69 6.02 9.80
CA THR A 161 10.99 5.03 8.96
C THR A 161 10.67 5.58 7.55
N GLY A 162 11.04 6.82 7.25
CA GLY A 162 10.93 7.41 5.90
C GLY A 162 9.65 8.19 5.62
N TYR A 163 8.79 8.40 6.62
CA TYR A 163 7.57 9.19 6.50
C TYR A 163 7.83 10.66 6.86
N VAL A 164 6.91 11.55 6.49
CA VAL A 164 6.91 12.95 6.95
C VAL A 164 6.23 13.00 8.32
N SER A 165 6.92 13.54 9.32
CA SER A 165 6.44 13.71 10.69
C SER A 165 5.42 14.84 10.80
N VAL A 166 4.64 14.82 11.88
CA VAL A 166 3.83 15.97 12.32
C VAL A 166 4.63 16.83 13.29
N GLU A 167 4.40 18.14 13.25
CA GLU A 167 5.08 19.10 14.12
C GLU A 167 4.69 18.91 15.59
N THR A 168 5.69 18.72 16.46
CA THR A 168 5.49 18.59 17.91
C THR A 168 6.69 19.10 18.69
N SER A 169 6.43 19.72 19.84
CA SER A 169 7.46 20.16 20.78
C SER A 169 7.44 19.38 22.10
N LYS A 170 6.49 18.45 22.27
CA LYS A 170 6.26 17.73 23.54
C LYS A 170 7.08 16.45 23.57
N SER A 171 7.91 16.28 24.60
CA SER A 171 8.53 14.99 24.89
C SER A 171 7.54 14.05 25.55
N TYR A 172 7.73 12.75 25.32
CA TYR A 172 6.92 11.71 25.92
C TYR A 172 7.07 11.68 27.44
N GLN A 173 5.95 11.59 28.13
CA GLN A 173 5.86 11.33 29.56
C GLN A 173 4.81 10.26 29.77
N SER A 174 5.22 9.11 30.30
CA SER A 174 4.29 8.01 30.52
C SER A 174 3.24 8.37 31.56
N ALA A 175 1.98 8.15 31.21
CA ALA A 175 0.80 8.34 32.03
C ALA A 175 0.12 7.03 32.42
N ALA A 176 0.46 5.89 31.79
CA ALA A 176 -0.09 4.58 32.10
C ALA A 176 1.00 3.60 32.53
N SER A 177 0.86 2.99 33.72
CA SER A 177 1.83 2.01 34.22
C SER A 177 1.59 0.59 33.69
N SER A 178 0.40 0.29 33.19
CA SER A 178 0.07 -1.00 32.59
C SER A 178 -1.18 -0.96 31.70
N GLY A 179 -1.35 -1.98 30.86
CA GLY A 179 -2.57 -2.16 30.08
C GLY A 179 -2.34 -2.92 28.78
N LYS A 180 -3.41 -3.06 28.00
CA LYS A 180 -3.38 -3.61 26.64
C LYS A 180 -4.04 -2.63 25.70
N VAL A 181 -3.42 -2.40 24.54
CA VAL A 181 -3.93 -1.58 23.44
C VAL A 181 -4.03 -2.45 22.20
N VAL A 182 -5.21 -2.51 21.60
CA VAL A 182 -5.44 -3.17 20.32
C VAL A 182 -5.52 -2.11 19.23
N VAL A 183 -4.63 -2.23 18.24
CA VAL A 183 -4.57 -1.36 17.06
C VAL A 183 -4.95 -2.19 15.84
N ALA A 184 -5.85 -1.71 14.99
CA ALA A 184 -6.30 -2.46 13.82
C ALA A 184 -6.40 -1.60 12.56
N GLY A 185 -6.08 -2.14 11.39
CA GLY A 185 -6.37 -1.48 10.11
C GLY A 185 -5.23 -1.47 9.10
N SER A 186 -5.09 -0.34 8.42
CA SER A 186 -4.34 -0.19 7.18
C SER A 186 -2.96 -0.88 7.12
N SER A 187 -2.80 -1.79 6.16
CA SER A 187 -1.50 -2.34 5.74
C SER A 187 -0.48 -1.31 5.26
N SER A 188 -0.90 -0.09 4.90
CA SER A 188 0.01 1.01 4.59
C SER A 188 0.58 1.69 5.85
N VAL A 189 -0.21 1.76 6.93
CA VAL A 189 0.22 2.36 8.21
C VAL A 189 1.00 1.36 9.06
N ASN A 190 0.80 0.06 8.84
CA ASN A 190 1.39 -1.01 9.62
C ASN A 190 2.92 -0.90 9.82
N PRO A 191 3.74 -0.61 8.78
CA PRO A 191 5.20 -0.55 8.95
C PRO A 191 5.64 0.50 9.98
N VAL A 192 5.08 1.71 9.94
CA VAL A 192 5.42 2.76 10.92
C VAL A 192 4.82 2.47 12.29
N MET A 193 3.62 1.88 12.35
CA MET A 193 2.97 1.52 13.62
C MET A 193 3.74 0.44 14.37
N GLU A 194 4.31 -0.57 13.69
CA GLU A 194 5.19 -1.56 14.32
C GLU A 194 6.43 -0.90 14.93
N LYS A 195 7.05 0.05 14.23
CA LYS A 195 8.20 0.80 14.76
C LYS A 195 7.85 1.69 15.94
N LEU A 196 6.70 2.36 15.89
CA LEU A 196 6.18 3.14 17.01
C LEU A 196 5.89 2.25 18.23
N LYS A 197 5.30 1.08 18.02
CA LYS A 197 5.09 0.07 19.06
C LYS A 197 6.41 -0.40 19.68
N GLU A 198 7.40 -0.80 18.86
CA GLU A 198 8.72 -1.26 19.35
C GLU A 198 9.37 -0.18 20.25
N ALA A 199 9.37 1.08 19.81
CA ALA A 199 9.94 2.19 20.55
C ALA A 199 9.14 2.52 21.82
N TYR A 200 7.81 2.51 21.74
CA TYR A 200 6.93 2.72 22.89
C TYR A 200 7.14 1.66 23.96
N GLN A 201 7.20 0.37 23.60
CA GLN A 201 7.38 -0.72 24.55
C GLN A 201 8.78 -0.69 25.21
N THR A 202 9.76 -0.06 24.56
CA THR A 202 11.05 0.24 25.19
C THR A 202 10.92 1.35 26.24
N ALA A 203 10.11 2.37 25.98
CA ALA A 203 9.86 3.48 26.89
C ALA A 203 8.86 3.14 28.02
N ASN A 204 7.94 2.20 27.77
CA ASN A 204 6.90 1.76 28.70
C ASN A 204 6.63 0.25 28.53
N ALA A 205 7.39 -0.57 29.27
CA ALA A 205 7.25 -2.03 29.24
C ALA A 205 5.97 -2.55 29.93
N GLY A 206 5.22 -1.70 30.63
CA GLY A 206 4.00 -2.09 31.34
C GLY A 206 2.79 -2.25 30.42
N VAL A 207 2.82 -1.60 29.25
CA VAL A 207 1.71 -1.60 28.29
C VAL A 207 2.03 -2.51 27.09
N THR A 208 1.12 -3.43 26.79
CA THR A 208 1.21 -4.28 25.60
C THR A 208 0.42 -3.67 24.46
N VAL A 209 1.04 -3.55 23.28
CA VAL A 209 0.37 -3.11 22.06
C VAL A 209 0.28 -4.29 21.08
N GLU A 210 -0.93 -4.64 20.67
CA GLU A 210 -1.20 -5.65 19.65
C GLU A 210 -1.69 -4.97 18.36
N ILE A 211 -1.08 -5.32 17.23
CA ILE A 211 -1.43 -4.75 15.92
C ILE A 211 -2.09 -5.84 15.07
N GLN A 212 -3.25 -5.51 14.50
CA GLN A 212 -4.05 -6.36 13.64
C GLN A 212 -4.17 -5.72 12.26
N GLN A 213 -3.32 -6.16 11.34
CA GLN A 213 -3.30 -5.61 9.99
C GLN A 213 -4.52 -6.08 9.17
N SER A 214 -5.17 -5.12 8.51
CA SER A 214 -6.25 -5.30 7.54
C SER A 214 -6.25 -4.12 6.54
N ASP A 215 -7.42 -3.67 6.09
CA ASP A 215 -7.59 -2.44 5.31
C ASP A 215 -8.05 -1.26 6.19
N SER A 216 -8.07 -0.04 5.63
CA SER A 216 -8.43 1.16 6.40
C SER A 216 -9.89 1.18 6.84
N SER A 217 -10.79 0.71 5.99
CA SER A 217 -12.23 0.74 6.28
C SER A 217 -12.58 -0.28 7.37
N THR A 218 -11.93 -1.44 7.34
CA THR A 218 -12.00 -2.45 8.41
C THR A 218 -11.45 -1.90 9.72
N GLY A 219 -10.25 -1.28 9.72
CA GLY A 219 -9.68 -0.67 10.93
C GLY A 219 -10.55 0.43 11.55
N ILE A 220 -11.14 1.29 10.72
CA ILE A 220 -12.10 2.31 11.16
C ILE A 220 -13.34 1.65 11.76
N THR A 221 -13.87 0.59 11.13
CA THR A 221 -15.01 -0.17 11.65
C THR A 221 -14.68 -0.80 13.00
N SER A 222 -13.49 -1.39 13.16
CA SER A 222 -13.05 -1.95 14.45
C SER A 222 -13.01 -0.91 15.57
N ALA A 223 -12.54 0.31 15.27
CA ALA A 223 -12.58 1.42 16.24
C ALA A 223 -14.02 1.87 16.56
N ILE A 224 -14.90 1.96 15.56
CA ILE A 224 -16.32 2.28 15.73
C ILE A 224 -17.04 1.23 16.57
N GLU A 225 -16.74 -0.05 16.39
CA GLU A 225 -17.35 -1.15 17.13
C GLU A 225 -16.71 -1.33 18.52
N GLY A 226 -15.52 -0.78 18.73
CA GLY A 226 -14.75 -0.93 19.97
C GLY A 226 -14.05 -2.27 20.11
N SER A 227 -13.91 -3.03 19.01
CA SER A 227 -13.07 -4.24 18.97
C SER A 227 -11.58 -3.92 18.88
N ALA A 228 -11.23 -2.69 18.46
CA ALA A 228 -9.91 -2.09 18.58
C ALA A 228 -10.00 -0.76 19.36
N ASP A 229 -8.97 -0.46 20.16
CA ASP A 229 -8.82 0.85 20.82
C ASP A 229 -8.49 1.94 19.79
N ILE A 230 -7.70 1.59 18.77
CA ILE A 230 -7.20 2.49 17.74
C ILE A 230 -7.36 1.85 16.36
N GLY A 231 -8.05 2.55 15.46
CA GLY A 231 -8.09 2.23 14.03
C GLY A 231 -6.93 2.88 13.27
N MET A 232 -6.43 2.25 12.21
CA MET A 232 -5.41 2.80 11.31
C MET A 232 -6.00 3.07 9.92
N ALA A 233 -5.91 4.31 9.44
CA ALA A 233 -6.40 4.72 8.14
C ALA A 233 -5.31 5.47 7.36
N SER A 234 -5.13 5.11 6.09
CA SER A 234 -4.18 5.80 5.19
C SER A 234 -4.91 6.73 4.22
N ARG A 235 -5.95 7.40 4.71
CA ARG A 235 -6.77 8.37 4.02
C ARG A 235 -7.52 9.21 5.05
N GLU A 236 -8.14 10.28 4.58
CA GLU A 236 -9.16 10.98 5.34
C GLU A 236 -10.36 10.08 5.65
N LEU A 237 -11.03 10.37 6.76
CA LEU A 237 -12.29 9.73 7.11
C LEU A 237 -13.41 10.23 6.20
N LYS A 238 -14.35 9.34 5.89
CA LYS A 238 -15.60 9.70 5.23
C LYS A 238 -16.52 10.34 6.27
N ASP A 239 -17.38 11.26 5.83
CA ASP A 239 -18.41 11.86 6.69
C ASP A 239 -19.28 10.79 7.37
N SER A 240 -19.57 9.70 6.67
CA SER A 240 -20.34 8.57 7.20
C SER A 240 -19.61 7.75 8.27
N GLU A 241 -18.27 7.85 8.34
CA GLU A 241 -17.45 7.24 9.38
C GLU A 241 -17.40 8.19 10.60
N THR A 242 -17.13 9.47 10.39
CA THR A 242 -17.12 10.48 11.47
C THR A 242 -18.49 10.60 12.15
N ALA A 243 -19.58 10.50 11.40
CA ALA A 243 -20.94 10.49 11.93
C ALA A 243 -21.23 9.33 12.91
N LYS A 244 -20.37 8.30 12.95
CA LYS A 244 -20.45 7.18 13.90
C LYS A 244 -19.66 7.41 15.19
N GLY A 245 -19.21 8.65 15.44
CA GLY A 245 -18.61 9.05 16.72
C GLY A 245 -17.13 8.71 16.86
N VAL A 246 -16.41 8.60 15.74
CA VAL A 246 -14.95 8.47 15.72
C VAL A 246 -14.31 9.71 15.10
N SER A 247 -13.08 9.99 15.51
CA SER A 247 -12.27 11.09 15.01
C SER A 247 -10.91 10.58 14.54
N ALA A 248 -10.32 11.30 13.58
CA ALA A 248 -9.00 11.01 13.05
C ALA A 248 -7.96 11.95 13.66
N THR A 249 -6.77 11.43 13.93
CA THR A 249 -5.58 12.21 14.24
C THR A 249 -4.47 11.81 13.29
N ALA A 250 -3.95 12.77 12.53
CA ALA A 250 -2.82 12.53 11.65
C ALA A 250 -1.54 12.31 12.47
N ILE A 251 -0.82 11.24 12.17
CA ILE A 251 0.43 10.87 12.85
C ILE A 251 1.64 10.94 11.92
N ALA A 252 1.40 10.97 10.61
CA ALA A 252 2.40 11.14 9.57
C ALA A 252 1.74 11.58 8.26
N MET A 253 2.55 12.06 7.31
CA MET A 253 2.19 12.22 5.91
C MET A 253 3.00 11.23 5.06
N ASP A 254 2.32 10.52 4.16
CA ASP A 254 2.88 9.47 3.30
C ASP A 254 2.69 9.84 1.83
N GLY A 255 3.73 9.69 1.02
CA GLY A 255 3.62 9.77 -0.43
C GLY A 255 3.07 8.46 -1.00
N ILE A 256 2.25 8.54 -2.05
CA ILE A 256 1.92 7.35 -2.85
C ILE A 256 2.86 7.31 -4.04
N ALA A 257 3.69 6.29 -4.12
CA ALA A 257 4.58 6.05 -5.23
C ALA A 257 3.89 5.19 -6.29
N LEU A 258 3.98 5.61 -7.56
CA LEU A 258 3.71 4.74 -8.71
C LEU A 258 4.89 3.79 -8.88
N ILE A 259 4.60 2.52 -9.00
CA ILE A 259 5.61 1.46 -9.10
C ILE A 259 5.39 0.64 -10.36
N VAL A 260 6.51 0.25 -10.98
CA VAL A 260 6.56 -0.67 -12.12
C VAL A 260 7.64 -1.72 -11.88
N HIS A 261 7.67 -2.75 -12.72
CA HIS A 261 8.78 -3.67 -12.77
C HIS A 261 10.11 -2.93 -13.04
N LYS A 262 11.23 -3.44 -12.49
CA LYS A 262 12.55 -2.80 -12.66
C LYS A 262 12.97 -2.62 -14.11
N ASP A 263 12.62 -3.58 -14.95
CA ASP A 263 12.99 -3.61 -16.37
C ASP A 263 12.05 -2.79 -17.27
N ASN A 264 10.95 -2.26 -16.73
CA ASN A 264 10.09 -1.37 -17.51
C ASN A 264 10.88 -0.10 -17.84
N PRO A 265 10.91 0.40 -19.09
CA PRO A 265 11.74 1.56 -19.45
C PRO A 265 11.16 2.93 -19.05
N VAL A 266 9.87 3.03 -18.73
CA VAL A 266 9.21 4.32 -18.38
C VAL A 266 9.82 4.90 -17.11
N SER A 267 10.23 6.17 -17.11
CA SER A 267 10.82 6.85 -15.95
C SER A 267 9.83 7.72 -15.18
N GLY A 268 8.77 8.20 -15.84
CA GLY A 268 7.77 9.07 -15.23
C GLY A 268 6.50 9.14 -16.06
N LEU A 269 5.44 9.61 -15.43
CA LEU A 269 4.12 9.80 -16.02
C LEU A 269 3.55 11.14 -15.57
N SER A 270 2.71 11.77 -16.37
CA SER A 270 1.88 12.87 -15.89
C SER A 270 0.70 12.36 -15.06
N VAL A 271 0.07 13.26 -14.29
CA VAL A 271 -1.20 12.92 -13.60
C VAL A 271 -2.26 12.44 -14.61
N GLN A 272 -2.32 13.04 -15.80
CA GLN A 272 -3.26 12.66 -16.84
C GLN A 272 -2.98 11.24 -17.37
N ASP A 273 -1.71 10.89 -17.59
CA ASP A 273 -1.33 9.55 -18.05
C ASP A 273 -1.77 8.48 -17.05
N VAL A 274 -1.54 8.71 -15.75
CA VAL A 274 -1.98 7.79 -14.69
C VAL A 274 -3.51 7.66 -14.68
N GLN A 275 -4.24 8.76 -14.83
CA GLN A 275 -5.70 8.73 -14.93
C GLN A 275 -6.16 7.89 -16.15
N ASP A 276 -5.54 8.07 -17.30
CA ASP A 276 -5.93 7.39 -18.54
C ASP A 276 -5.59 5.89 -18.50
N ILE A 277 -4.46 5.51 -17.92
CA ILE A 277 -4.09 4.11 -17.66
C ILE A 277 -5.11 3.46 -16.72
N TYR A 278 -5.35 4.07 -15.56
CA TYR A 278 -6.20 3.45 -14.53
C TYR A 278 -7.68 3.47 -14.88
N THR A 279 -8.12 4.34 -15.78
CA THR A 279 -9.49 4.32 -16.33
C THR A 279 -9.63 3.44 -17.58
N GLY A 280 -8.53 2.85 -18.08
CA GLY A 280 -8.52 1.94 -19.22
C GLY A 280 -8.67 2.61 -20.58
N LYS A 281 -8.38 3.92 -20.69
CA LYS A 281 -8.42 4.64 -21.97
C LYS A 281 -7.18 4.37 -22.83
N GLU A 282 -6.03 4.18 -22.19
CA GLU A 282 -4.78 3.81 -22.84
C GLU A 282 -4.24 2.54 -22.22
N GLY A 283 -3.81 1.61 -23.06
CA GLY A 283 -3.58 0.23 -22.68
C GLY A 283 -2.24 -0.33 -23.09
N GLN A 284 -1.34 0.46 -23.71
CA GLN A 284 -0.02 -0.02 -24.13
C GLN A 284 1.12 0.89 -23.63
N TRP A 285 2.24 0.27 -23.25
CA TRP A 285 3.41 0.99 -22.78
C TRP A 285 4.08 1.86 -23.84
N SER A 286 3.96 1.50 -25.12
CA SER A 286 4.48 2.29 -26.26
C SER A 286 3.99 3.74 -26.28
N ALA A 287 2.82 4.04 -25.72
CA ALA A 287 2.30 5.40 -25.59
C ALA A 287 3.13 6.29 -24.63
N TYR A 288 3.91 5.68 -23.73
CA TYR A 288 4.60 6.37 -22.62
C TYR A 288 6.12 6.23 -22.68
N ILE A 289 6.66 5.58 -23.71
CA ILE A 289 8.10 5.41 -23.93
C ILE A 289 8.50 6.41 -25.00
N SER A 290 9.34 7.37 -24.64
CA SER A 290 9.95 8.27 -25.63
C SER A 290 10.95 7.48 -26.49
N ASN A 291 10.89 7.65 -27.81
CA ASN A 291 11.86 7.10 -28.76
C ASN A 291 13.24 7.74 -28.62
#